data_AF-A0A8S3U5J9-F1
#
_entry.id   AF-A0A8S3U5J9-F1
#
_cell.length_a   1.000
_cell.length_b   1.000
_cell.length_c   1.000
_cell.angle_alpha   90.00
_cell.angle_beta   90.00
_cell.angle_gamma   90.00
#
_symmetry.space_group_name_H-M   'P 1'
#
loop_
_entity.id
_entity.type
_entity.pdbx_description
1 polymer ?
#
loop_
_entity_poly.entity_id
_entity_poly.type
_entity_poly.pdbx_seq_one_letter_code
_entity_poly.pdbx_strand_id
1 'polypeptide(L)'
;MLSEMSTEQAKAGQDTKGGMGKFARGNRFSVAEHQERYKEECQRIFDVQNRVLASTEVLSTDEDSSSADESDFEEMGKNLESMLSNKKTSSQLSHEREEQERKELHKMLCGGDDPKDKGKKRKDDSDSTPSIGGKKLKITRTFKTEDGKVFIRTEWVTKPVIIDTYCKIREKKDPNFIKQVAAMDDH
;
A
#
# COMPACT_ATOMS: atom_id res chain seq x y z
N MET A 1 -12.84 42.27 33.96
CA MET A 1 -11.72 42.23 33.00
C MET A 1 -10.38 42.57 33.67
N LEU A 2 -10.03 41.90 34.78
CA LEU A 2 -8.71 42.09 35.46
C LEU A 2 -8.16 40.78 36.05
N SER A 3 -8.72 39.62 35.68
CA SER A 3 -8.26 38.30 36.17
C SER A 3 -7.71 37.39 35.07
N GLU A 4 -7.54 37.87 33.84
CA GLU A 4 -6.99 37.09 32.72
C GLU A 4 -5.57 37.49 32.32
N MET A 5 -5.06 38.65 32.78
CA MET A 5 -3.71 39.12 32.41
C MET A 5 -2.60 38.70 33.39
N SER A 6 -2.92 37.97 34.46
CA SER A 6 -1.95 37.65 35.54
C SER A 6 -1.26 36.29 35.40
N THR A 7 -1.61 35.47 34.41
CA THR A 7 -1.05 34.11 34.24
C THR A 7 -0.01 33.99 33.13
N GLU A 8 0.26 35.04 32.35
CA GLU A 8 1.18 34.97 31.21
C GLU A 8 2.65 35.34 31.50
N GLN A 9 2.99 35.77 32.73
CA GLN A 9 4.37 36.21 33.05
C GLN A 9 5.15 35.34 34.06
N ALA A 10 4.59 34.24 34.57
CA ALA A 10 5.24 33.44 35.62
C ALA A 10 5.94 32.15 35.14
N LYS A 11 6.15 31.94 33.82
CA LYS A 11 6.79 30.73 33.30
C LYS A 11 7.94 30.96 32.32
N ALA A 12 8.54 32.15 32.36
CA ALA A 12 9.67 32.54 31.51
C ALA A 12 11.06 32.41 32.19
N GLY A 13 11.20 31.70 33.32
CA GLY A 13 12.49 31.60 33.99
C GLY A 13 12.60 30.43 34.95
N GLN A 14 13.02 29.26 34.45
CA GLN A 14 13.80 28.30 35.23
C GLN A 14 14.60 27.35 34.31
N ASP A 15 15.76 27.83 33.88
CA ASP A 15 17.06 27.17 33.94
C ASP A 15 17.16 25.65 33.75
N THR A 16 17.71 25.30 32.59
CA THR A 16 18.95 24.51 32.44
C THR A 16 19.22 23.41 33.47
N LYS A 17 18.83 22.17 33.16
CA LYS A 17 19.63 20.96 33.42
C LYS A 17 18.95 19.73 32.81
N GLY A 18 19.62 19.08 31.87
CA GLY A 18 19.23 17.75 31.37
C GLY A 18 19.38 17.63 29.86
N GLY A 19 20.53 17.12 29.42
CA GLY A 19 20.86 16.95 28.02
C GLY A 19 19.87 16.08 27.26
N MET A 20 19.24 16.65 26.25
CA MET A 20 18.50 15.92 25.22
C MET A 20 18.43 16.77 23.95
N GLY A 21 19.61 17.05 23.39
CA GLY A 21 19.72 17.81 22.15
C GLY A 21 20.81 17.22 21.29
N LYS A 22 20.46 16.23 20.45
CA LYS A 22 21.15 15.95 19.17
C LYS A 22 20.53 14.88 18.24
N PHE A 23 19.41 14.24 18.57
CA PHE A 23 18.82 13.22 17.66
C PHE A 23 17.30 13.24 17.46
N ALA A 24 16.59 14.34 17.74
CA ALA A 24 15.15 14.45 17.46
C ALA A 24 14.87 15.26 16.18
N ARG A 25 15.40 14.79 15.04
CA ARG A 25 14.83 15.18 13.75
C ARG A 25 13.51 14.42 13.57
N GLY A 26 12.39 15.02 13.97
CA GLY A 26 11.07 14.46 13.65
C GLY A 26 10.01 14.64 14.73
N ASN A 27 9.60 15.88 15.00
CA ASN A 27 8.19 16.30 15.03
C ASN A 27 8.21 17.82 15.23
N ARG A 28 7.70 18.60 14.26
CA ARG A 28 7.79 20.08 14.30
C ARG A 28 6.66 20.74 15.08
N PHE A 29 5.80 19.93 15.69
CA PHE A 29 4.63 20.40 16.41
C PHE A 29 4.50 19.66 17.74
N SER A 30 4.12 20.37 18.79
CA SER A 30 3.81 19.79 20.09
C SER A 30 2.56 18.90 19.99
N VAL A 31 2.45 17.91 20.88
CA VAL A 31 1.26 17.06 20.99
C VAL A 31 0.00 17.91 21.25
N ALA A 32 0.14 19.02 21.97
CA ALA A 32 -0.94 19.98 22.21
C ALA A 32 -1.40 20.67 20.90
N GLU A 33 -0.47 21.10 20.06
CA GLU A 33 -0.78 21.73 18.76
C GLU A 33 -1.42 20.73 17.78
N HIS A 34 -1.08 19.44 17.89
CA HIS A 34 -1.73 18.40 17.10
C HIS A 34 -3.17 18.14 17.54
N GLN A 35 -3.44 18.16 18.85
CA GLN A 35 -4.79 18.00 19.39
C GLN A 35 -5.67 19.21 19.03
N GLU A 36 -5.12 20.41 19.09
CA GLU A 36 -5.82 21.63 18.69
C GLU A 36 -6.20 21.60 17.21
N ARG A 37 -5.23 21.31 16.32
CA ARG A 37 -5.52 21.17 14.89
C ARG A 37 -6.48 20.04 14.56
N TYR A 38 -6.41 18.93 15.28
CA TYR A 38 -7.39 17.85 15.10
C TYR A 38 -8.81 18.32 15.45
N LYS A 39 -8.96 19.07 16.55
CA LYS A 39 -10.26 19.62 16.96
C LYS A 39 -10.79 20.67 15.98
N GLU A 40 -9.92 21.56 15.50
CA GLU A 40 -10.25 22.54 14.46
C GLU A 40 -10.71 21.85 13.18
N GLU A 41 -10.03 20.78 12.76
CA GLU A 41 -10.39 20.02 11.56
C GLU A 41 -11.72 19.28 11.74
N CYS A 42 -11.97 18.68 12.90
CA CYS A 42 -13.27 18.10 13.21
C CYS A 42 -14.40 19.13 13.10
N GLN A 43 -14.19 20.34 13.62
CA GLN A 43 -15.17 21.41 13.54
C GLN A 43 -15.39 21.87 12.10
N ARG A 44 -14.31 22.04 11.33
CA ARG A 44 -14.37 22.41 9.91
C ARG A 44 -15.17 21.39 9.10
N ILE A 45 -14.95 20.10 9.33
CA ILE A 45 -15.69 19.02 8.66
C ILE A 45 -17.17 19.08 9.03
N PHE A 46 -17.49 19.24 10.32
CA PHE A 46 -18.87 19.35 10.80
C PHE A 46 -19.61 20.53 10.16
N ASP A 47 -18.98 21.71 10.10
CA ASP A 47 -19.59 22.91 9.52
C ASP A 47 -19.78 22.77 8.00
N VAL A 48 -18.81 22.18 7.29
CA VAL A 48 -18.92 21.91 5.85
C VAL A 48 -20.04 20.91 5.58
N GLN A 49 -20.11 19.82 6.34
CA GLN A 49 -21.17 18.83 6.18
C GLN A 49 -22.54 19.45 6.42
N ASN A 50 -22.71 20.22 7.49
CA ASN A 50 -23.98 20.90 7.75
C ASN A 50 -24.34 21.91 6.65
N ARG A 51 -23.35 22.63 6.13
CA ARG A 51 -23.55 23.57 5.01
C ARG A 51 -23.98 22.85 3.73
N VAL A 52 -23.36 21.72 3.41
CA VAL A 52 -23.68 20.92 2.22
C VAL A 52 -25.02 20.22 2.38
N LEU A 53 -25.34 19.68 3.55
CA LEU A 53 -26.62 19.00 3.78
C LEU A 53 -27.80 19.97 3.88
N ALA A 54 -27.55 21.21 4.32
CA ALA A 54 -28.56 22.26 4.34
C ALA A 54 -28.71 22.98 2.98
N SER A 55 -27.83 22.74 2.01
CA SER A 55 -27.93 23.41 0.72
C SER A 55 -29.06 22.80 -0.12
N THR A 56 -29.93 23.66 -0.64
CA THR A 56 -30.96 23.30 -1.63
C THR A 56 -30.50 23.63 -3.05
N GLU A 57 -29.19 23.74 -3.24
CA GLU A 57 -28.58 24.06 -4.53
C GLU A 57 -28.81 22.89 -5.49
N VAL A 58 -29.33 23.18 -6.68
CA VAL A 58 -29.52 22.16 -7.72
C VAL A 58 -28.17 21.90 -8.36
N LEU A 59 -27.60 20.72 -8.08
CA LEU A 59 -26.30 20.32 -8.61
C LEU A 59 -26.39 20.05 -10.12
N SER A 60 -25.37 20.47 -10.88
CA SER A 60 -25.22 20.05 -12.28
C SER A 60 -24.77 18.60 -12.35
N THR A 61 -25.28 17.86 -13.33
CA THR A 61 -24.75 16.54 -13.68
C THR A 61 -23.30 16.68 -14.15
N ASP A 62 -22.41 15.93 -13.52
CA ASP A 62 -21.02 15.79 -13.96
C ASP A 62 -21.00 14.87 -15.19
N GLU A 63 -20.76 15.45 -16.37
CA GLU A 63 -20.69 14.76 -17.66
C GLU A 63 -19.26 14.30 -17.99
N ASP A 64 -18.32 14.33 -17.04
CA ASP A 64 -17.00 13.67 -17.19
C ASP A 64 -17.10 12.15 -17.00
N SER A 65 -18.11 11.54 -17.63
CA SER A 65 -18.10 10.11 -17.92
C SER A 65 -16.95 9.88 -18.89
N SER A 66 -15.76 9.67 -18.34
CA SER A 66 -14.54 9.40 -19.08
C SER A 66 -14.84 8.29 -20.09
N SER A 67 -14.97 8.66 -21.38
CA SER A 67 -14.79 7.73 -22.46
C SER A 67 -13.30 7.41 -22.45
N ALA A 68 -12.92 6.54 -21.52
CA ALA A 68 -11.58 6.01 -21.41
C ALA A 68 -11.34 5.22 -22.69
N ASP A 69 -10.72 5.88 -23.65
CA ASP A 69 -10.10 5.27 -24.80
C ASP A 69 -9.21 4.15 -24.24
N GLU A 70 -9.52 2.88 -24.52
CA GLU A 70 -8.78 1.71 -23.99
C GLU A 70 -7.28 1.78 -24.34
N SER A 71 -6.90 2.67 -25.27
CA SER A 71 -5.53 3.05 -25.62
C SER A 71 -4.67 3.42 -24.41
N ASP A 72 -5.19 4.16 -23.43
CA ASP A 72 -4.38 4.68 -22.30
C ASP A 72 -4.07 3.59 -21.25
N PHE A 73 -4.98 2.60 -21.12
CA PHE A 73 -4.77 1.44 -20.25
C PHE A 73 -3.75 0.46 -20.83
N GLU A 74 -3.75 0.26 -22.15
CA GLU A 74 -2.79 -0.62 -22.81
C GLU A 74 -1.38 -0.02 -22.83
N GLU A 75 -1.24 1.31 -22.96
CA GLU A 75 0.04 2.01 -22.84
C GLU A 75 0.57 1.95 -21.41
N MET A 76 -0.28 2.20 -20.41
CA MET A 76 0.09 2.02 -19.00
C MET A 76 0.49 0.57 -18.70
N GLY A 77 -0.19 -0.41 -19.29
CA GLY A 77 0.13 -1.83 -19.21
C GLY A 77 1.50 -2.19 -19.78
N LYS A 78 1.83 -1.67 -20.97
CA LYS A 78 3.15 -1.85 -21.61
C LYS A 78 4.27 -1.17 -20.80
N ASN A 79 4.02 0.01 -20.23
CA ASN A 79 5.01 0.71 -19.42
C ASN A 79 5.25 -0.01 -18.07
N LEU A 80 4.18 -0.53 -17.47
CA LEU A 80 4.27 -1.36 -16.27
C LEU A 80 5.01 -2.68 -16.56
N GLU A 81 4.75 -3.32 -17.70
CA GLU A 81 5.44 -4.54 -18.15
C GLU A 81 6.93 -4.27 -18.45
N SER A 82 7.27 -3.12 -19.03
CA SER A 82 8.65 -2.68 -19.23
C SER A 82 9.40 -2.46 -17.91
N MET A 83 8.76 -1.84 -16.92
CA MET A 83 9.36 -1.67 -15.58
C MET A 83 9.46 -3.00 -14.81
N LEU A 84 8.51 -3.93 -15.03
CA LEU A 84 8.51 -5.26 -14.40
C LEU A 84 9.54 -6.21 -15.04
N SER A 85 9.72 -6.16 -16.36
CA SER A 85 10.75 -6.93 -17.07
C SER A 85 12.16 -6.43 -16.74
N ASN A 86 12.30 -5.14 -16.43
CA ASN A 86 13.56 -4.55 -15.96
C ASN A 86 13.81 -4.74 -14.45
N LYS A 87 13.02 -5.55 -13.72
CA LYS A 87 13.28 -5.91 -12.32
C LYS A 87 14.51 -6.82 -12.19
N LYS A 88 15.70 -6.22 -12.22
CA LYS A 88 16.63 -6.50 -11.12
C LYS A 88 15.93 -5.97 -9.87
N THR A 89 15.59 -6.85 -8.95
CA THR A 89 15.02 -6.47 -7.64
C THR A 89 15.84 -5.33 -7.03
N SER A 90 15.26 -4.42 -6.26
CA SER A 90 16.01 -3.35 -5.58
C SER A 90 17.22 -3.89 -4.79
N SER A 91 17.14 -5.15 -4.34
CA SER A 91 18.25 -5.91 -3.77
C SER A 91 19.34 -6.27 -4.79
N GLN A 92 19.00 -6.73 -6.00
CA GLN A 92 19.94 -6.97 -7.10
C GLN A 92 20.61 -5.69 -7.61
N LEU A 93 19.90 -4.56 -7.69
CA LEU A 93 20.50 -3.26 -8.04
C LEU A 93 21.45 -2.74 -6.95
N SER A 94 21.09 -2.93 -5.68
CA SER A 94 21.97 -2.61 -4.55
C SER A 94 23.23 -3.47 -4.57
N HIS A 95 23.09 -4.77 -4.81
CA HIS A 95 24.21 -5.71 -4.87
C HIS A 95 25.13 -5.44 -6.06
N GLU A 96 24.57 -5.10 -7.24
CA GLU A 96 25.35 -4.76 -8.42
C GLU A 96 26.13 -3.44 -8.23
N ARG A 97 25.51 -2.44 -7.59
CA ARG A 97 26.19 -1.19 -7.24
C ARG A 97 27.29 -1.40 -6.20
N GLU A 98 27.02 -2.19 -5.17
CA GLU A 98 27.98 -2.52 -4.11
C GLU A 98 29.16 -3.36 -4.65
N GLU A 99 28.91 -4.29 -5.57
CA GLU A 99 29.97 -5.08 -6.21
C GLU A 99 30.81 -4.22 -7.16
N GLN A 100 30.21 -3.22 -7.83
CA GLN A 100 30.93 -2.26 -8.65
C GLN A 100 31.82 -1.36 -7.80
N GLU A 101 31.30 -0.80 -6.70
CA GLU A 101 32.10 -0.01 -5.74
C GLU A 101 33.20 -0.86 -5.11
N ARG A 102 32.93 -2.14 -4.78
CA ARG A 102 33.93 -3.06 -4.26
C ARG A 102 35.01 -3.40 -5.29
N LYS A 103 34.64 -3.58 -6.57
CA LYS A 103 35.60 -3.79 -7.67
C LYS A 103 36.41 -2.54 -7.95
N GLU A 104 35.81 -1.35 -7.87
CA GLU A 104 36.49 -0.08 -8.07
C GLU A 104 37.46 0.20 -6.92
N LEU A 105 37.05 -0.06 -5.68
CA LEU A 105 37.92 -0.03 -4.50
C LEU A 105 39.03 -1.08 -4.60
N HIS A 106 38.71 -2.32 -4.99
CA HIS A 106 39.72 -3.37 -5.19
C HIS A 106 40.69 -3.01 -6.33
N LYS A 107 40.21 -2.34 -7.40
CA LYS A 107 41.03 -1.87 -8.52
C LYS A 107 41.91 -0.67 -8.15
N MET A 108 41.42 0.22 -7.30
CA MET A 108 42.23 1.32 -6.75
C MET A 108 43.23 0.82 -5.69
N LEU A 109 42.91 -0.26 -4.96
CA LEU A 109 43.74 -0.82 -3.89
C LEU A 109 44.80 -1.82 -4.40
N CYS A 110 44.48 -2.58 -5.46
CA CYS A 110 45.32 -3.61 -6.06
C CYS A 110 45.61 -3.30 -7.53
N GLY A 111 46.17 -2.12 -7.81
CA GLY A 111 46.63 -1.78 -9.16
C GLY A 111 47.53 -2.89 -9.74
N GLY A 112 47.02 -3.59 -10.76
CA GLY A 112 47.75 -4.54 -11.59
C GLY A 112 47.75 -5.98 -11.10
N ASP A 113 46.98 -6.84 -11.77
CA ASP A 113 47.40 -8.10 -12.40
C ASP A 113 46.24 -9.12 -12.48
N ASP A 114 45.80 -9.37 -13.71
CA ASP A 114 45.02 -10.55 -14.11
C ASP A 114 45.89 -11.81 -14.01
N PRO A 115 45.34 -12.99 -13.66
CA PRO A 115 44.98 -13.89 -14.75
C PRO A 115 43.71 -14.75 -14.56
N LYS A 116 43.03 -14.93 -15.70
CA LYS A 116 42.21 -16.08 -16.16
C LYS A 116 42.31 -17.38 -15.34
N ASP A 117 41.15 -18.01 -15.07
CA ASP A 117 40.94 -19.42 -15.47
C ASP A 117 39.45 -19.77 -15.68
N LYS A 118 39.22 -20.69 -16.62
CA LYS A 118 37.97 -21.18 -17.19
C LYS A 118 37.37 -22.31 -16.36
N GLY A 119 36.05 -22.52 -16.44
CA GLY A 119 35.53 -23.90 -16.46
C GLY A 119 34.16 -24.23 -15.82
N LYS A 120 33.08 -24.01 -16.58
CA LYS A 120 32.11 -25.06 -17.02
C LYS A 120 31.29 -25.88 -15.99
N LYS A 121 29.99 -25.51 -15.91
CA LYS A 121 28.75 -26.34 -16.04
C LYS A 121 28.33 -27.33 -14.93
N ARG A 122 27.09 -27.13 -14.41
CA ARG A 122 25.93 -28.07 -14.27
C ARG A 122 24.79 -27.26 -13.57
N LYS A 123 23.59 -27.09 -14.17
CA LYS A 123 22.35 -27.93 -14.04
C LYS A 123 21.92 -28.04 -12.56
N ASP A 124 20.70 -27.83 -12.05
CA ASP A 124 19.30 -27.52 -12.43
C ASP A 124 18.54 -27.45 -11.08
N ASP A 125 17.27 -27.03 -11.09
CA ASP A 125 16.29 -27.20 -10.00
C ASP A 125 16.58 -26.61 -8.61
N SER A 126 15.79 -25.61 -8.22
CA SER A 126 14.75 -25.82 -7.19
C SER A 126 14.16 -24.47 -6.84
N ASP A 127 12.95 -24.27 -7.35
CA ASP A 127 11.87 -23.54 -6.69
C ASP A 127 11.98 -23.61 -5.16
N SER A 128 12.06 -22.44 -4.51
CA SER A 128 11.74 -22.19 -3.09
C SER A 128 12.27 -20.82 -2.67
N THR A 129 11.74 -19.76 -3.29
CA THR A 129 11.76 -18.44 -2.63
C THR A 129 10.44 -18.30 -1.88
N PRO A 130 10.45 -18.01 -0.56
CA PRO A 130 9.22 -17.88 0.22
C PRO A 130 8.49 -16.64 -0.28
N SER A 131 7.46 -16.87 -1.10
CA SER A 131 6.60 -15.82 -1.63
C SER A 131 5.96 -15.07 -0.47
N ILE A 132 6.42 -13.83 -0.23
CA ILE A 132 5.75 -12.82 0.59
C ILE A 132 4.54 -12.32 -0.22
N GLY A 133 3.65 -13.26 -0.57
CA GLY A 133 2.44 -13.03 -1.34
C GLY A 133 1.31 -13.70 -0.59
N GLY A 134 0.41 -12.89 -0.02
CA GLY A 134 -0.78 -13.41 0.66
C GLY A 134 -1.52 -14.44 -0.18
N LYS A 135 -2.17 -15.41 0.48
CA LYS A 135 -2.97 -16.45 -0.18
C LYS A 135 -3.97 -15.79 -1.13
N LYS A 136 -4.06 -16.29 -2.37
CA LYS A 136 -5.07 -15.88 -3.36
C LYS A 136 -5.94 -17.09 -3.68
N LEU A 137 -7.25 -16.87 -3.85
CA LEU A 137 -8.20 -17.91 -4.18
C LEU A 137 -8.64 -17.76 -5.63
N LYS A 138 -8.46 -18.82 -6.43
CA LYS A 138 -8.98 -18.93 -7.79
C LYS A 138 -10.32 -19.64 -7.77
N ILE A 139 -11.37 -19.00 -8.29
CA ILE A 139 -12.72 -19.56 -8.38
C ILE A 139 -13.03 -19.80 -9.85
N THR A 140 -13.21 -21.06 -10.24
CA THR A 140 -13.65 -21.43 -11.58
C THR A 140 -15.11 -21.88 -11.50
N ARG A 141 -16.01 -21.14 -12.16
CA ARG A 141 -17.44 -21.45 -12.24
C ARG A 141 -17.79 -21.90 -13.64
N THR A 142 -18.55 -22.97 -13.74
CA THR A 142 -19.09 -23.50 -14.99
C THR A 142 -20.58 -23.24 -15.01
N PHE A 143 -21.05 -22.58 -16.06
CA PHE A 143 -22.45 -22.24 -16.25
C PHE A 143 -22.95 -22.89 -17.54
N LYS A 144 -24.21 -23.27 -17.54
CA LYS A 144 -24.88 -23.89 -18.69
C LYS A 144 -26.11 -23.06 -19.04
N THR A 145 -26.20 -22.61 -20.28
CA THR A 145 -27.37 -21.86 -20.78
C THR A 145 -28.48 -22.80 -21.20
N GLU A 146 -29.70 -22.26 -21.30
CA GLU A 146 -30.89 -22.93 -21.85
C GLU A 146 -30.62 -23.50 -23.26
N ASP A 147 -29.80 -22.81 -24.06
CA ASP A 147 -29.32 -23.26 -25.38
C ASP A 147 -28.32 -24.43 -25.34
N GLY A 148 -28.00 -24.96 -24.16
CA GLY A 148 -27.05 -26.07 -23.96
C GLY A 148 -25.57 -25.68 -24.06
N LYS A 149 -25.25 -24.42 -24.37
CA LYS A 149 -23.88 -23.90 -24.37
C LYS A 149 -23.32 -23.81 -22.95
N VAL A 150 -22.10 -24.28 -22.76
CA VAL A 150 -21.37 -24.24 -21.47
C VAL A 150 -20.31 -23.15 -21.54
N PHE A 151 -20.30 -22.26 -20.55
CA PHE A 151 -19.23 -21.26 -20.39
C PHE A 151 -18.56 -21.40 -19.03
N ILE A 152 -17.25 -21.13 -19.03
CA ILE A 152 -16.41 -21.19 -17.85
C ILE A 152 -15.96 -19.76 -17.53
N ARG A 153 -16.22 -19.31 -16.31
CA ARG A 153 -15.75 -18.04 -15.78
C ARG A 153 -14.73 -18.30 -14.68
N THR A 154 -13.60 -17.61 -14.75
CA THR A 154 -12.54 -17.71 -13.75
C THR A 154 -12.38 -16.36 -13.06
N GLU A 155 -12.46 -16.34 -11.74
CA GLU A 155 -12.32 -15.15 -10.89
C GLU A 155 -11.16 -15.35 -9.90
N TRP A 156 -10.47 -14.26 -9.56
CA TRP A 156 -9.40 -14.25 -8.58
C TRP A 156 -9.80 -13.40 -7.37
N VAL A 157 -9.74 -13.99 -6.18
CA VAL A 157 -10.05 -13.32 -4.92
C VAL A 157 -8.75 -13.13 -4.13
N THR A 158 -8.46 -11.89 -3.79
CA THR A 158 -7.25 -11.48 -3.06
C THR A 158 -7.54 -11.03 -1.62
N LYS A 159 -8.80 -10.72 -1.29
CA LYS A 159 -9.22 -10.25 0.04
C LYS A 159 -9.09 -11.39 1.07
N PRO A 160 -8.19 -11.28 2.08
CA PRO A 160 -7.92 -12.37 3.02
C PRO A 160 -9.15 -12.83 3.82
N VAL A 161 -9.98 -11.88 4.27
CA VAL A 161 -11.21 -12.17 5.04
C VAL A 161 -12.19 -13.03 4.24
N ILE A 162 -12.32 -12.78 2.94
CA ILE A 162 -13.20 -13.55 2.06
C ILE A 162 -12.65 -14.96 1.86
N ILE A 163 -11.33 -15.09 1.69
CA ILE A 163 -10.67 -16.39 1.54
C ILE A 163 -10.88 -17.25 2.78
N ASP A 164 -10.66 -16.69 3.97
CA ASP A 164 -10.84 -17.40 5.24
C ASP A 164 -12.30 -17.79 5.48
N THR A 165 -13.23 -16.88 5.17
CA THR A 165 -14.68 -17.15 5.30
C THR A 165 -15.11 -18.25 4.33
N TYR A 166 -14.64 -18.21 3.08
CA TYR A 166 -14.88 -19.25 2.09
C TYR A 166 -14.36 -20.61 2.53
N CYS A 167 -13.12 -20.67 3.06
CA CYS A 167 -12.55 -21.90 3.62
C CYS A 167 -13.39 -22.45 4.77
N LYS A 168 -13.80 -21.59 5.72
CA LYS A 168 -14.67 -21.98 6.86
C LYS A 168 -16.02 -22.53 6.41
N ILE A 169 -16.66 -21.87 5.42
CA ILE A 169 -17.93 -22.34 4.85
C ILE A 169 -17.73 -23.71 4.20
N ARG A 170 -16.65 -23.91 3.46
CA ARG A 170 -16.36 -25.18 2.77
C ARG A 170 -16.13 -26.34 3.74
N GLU A 171 -15.46 -26.07 4.86
CA GLU A 171 -15.17 -27.07 5.90
C GLU A 171 -16.39 -27.41 6.74
N LYS A 172 -17.06 -26.41 7.33
CA LYS A 172 -18.13 -26.62 8.30
C LYS A 172 -19.49 -26.84 7.65
N LYS A 173 -19.73 -26.27 6.47
CA LYS A 173 -21.01 -26.29 5.74
C LYS A 173 -22.21 -25.93 6.62
N ASP A 174 -21.99 -25.05 7.61
CA ASP A 174 -23.01 -24.65 8.57
C ASP A 174 -24.02 -23.69 7.92
N PRO A 175 -25.31 -24.07 7.82
CA PRO A 175 -26.33 -23.26 7.15
C PRO A 175 -26.61 -21.93 7.86
N ASN A 176 -26.45 -21.86 9.19
CA ASN A 176 -26.69 -20.62 9.94
C ASN A 176 -25.58 -19.60 9.67
N PHE A 177 -24.33 -20.06 9.66
CA PHE A 177 -23.18 -19.23 9.33
C PHE A 177 -23.24 -18.72 7.88
N ILE A 178 -23.63 -19.58 6.93
CA ILE A 178 -23.78 -19.19 5.51
C ILE A 178 -24.83 -18.08 5.35
N LYS A 179 -25.99 -18.20 6.02
CA LYS A 179 -27.03 -17.17 5.99
C LYS A 179 -26.56 -15.84 6.58
N GLN A 180 -25.82 -15.89 7.69
CA GLN A 180 -25.28 -14.68 8.32
C GLN A 180 -24.25 -13.97 7.42
N VAL A 181 -23.34 -14.72 6.80
CA VAL A 181 -22.35 -14.16 5.87
C VAL A 181 -23.02 -13.56 4.63
N ALA A 182 -24.02 -14.25 4.06
CA ALA A 182 -24.76 -13.74 2.91
C ALA A 182 -25.51 -12.45 3.24
N ALA A 183 -26.14 -12.36 4.42
CA ALA A 183 -26.85 -11.16 4.85
C ALA A 183 -25.93 -9.94 5.11
N MET A 184 -24.62 -10.15 5.31
CA MET A 184 -23.66 -9.07 5.52
C MET A 184 -23.06 -8.52 4.22
N ASP A 185 -23.20 -9.22 3.09
CA ASP A 185 -22.62 -8.85 1.79
C ASP A 185 -23.58 -8.03 0.90
N ASP A 186 -24.86 -7.90 1.32
CA ASP A 186 -25.92 -7.15 0.61
C ASP A 186 -25.95 -5.63 0.92
N HIS A 187 -24.91 -5.07 1.55
CA HIS A 187 -24.83 -3.64 1.94
C HIS A 187 -23.55 -2.92 1.51
#